data_AF-A0A837LFU2-F1
#
_entry.id   AF-A0A837LFU2-F1
#
_cell.length_a   1.000
_cell.length_b   1.000
_cell.length_c   1.000
_cell.angle_alpha   90.00
_cell.angle_beta   90.00
_cell.angle_gamma   90.00
#
_symmetry.space_group_name_H-M   'P 1'
#
loop_
_entity.id
_entity.type
_entity.pdbx_description
1 polymer ?
#
loop_
_entity_poly.entity_id
_entity_poly.type
_entity_poly.pdbx_seq_one_letter_code
_entity_poly.pdbx_strand_id
1 'polypeptide(L)'
;MSDMIQLVPNKWVSEKVLMAITGLTKNAIRLARETSWMEGKEYRHYSCDCQPKDNSPILYNRHEVDKWVERQQPAIPRKKSA
;
A
#
# COMPACT_ATOMS: atom_id res chain seq x y z
N MET A 1 19.26 8.68 31.93
CA MET A 1 18.18 8.07 31.11
C MET A 1 18.24 8.75 29.77
N SER A 2 18.50 8.00 28.69
CA SER A 2 18.53 8.57 27.34
C SER A 2 17.10 8.68 26.83
N ASP A 3 16.73 9.85 26.29
CA ASP A 3 15.44 10.02 25.64
C ASP A 3 15.35 9.11 24.40
N MET A 4 14.37 8.22 24.41
CA MET A 4 14.09 7.30 23.31
C MET A 4 13.04 7.94 22.40
N ILE A 5 13.43 8.28 21.16
CA ILE A 5 12.51 8.76 20.13
C ILE A 5 12.11 7.57 19.25
N GLN A 6 10.84 7.16 19.32
CA GLN A 6 10.29 6.13 18.45
C GLN A 6 9.74 6.78 17.16
N LEU A 7 10.41 6.53 16.04
CA LEU A 7 9.91 6.95 14.73
C LEU A 7 8.89 5.94 14.20
N VAL A 8 7.73 6.44 13.78
CA VAL A 8 6.70 5.64 13.12
C VAL A 8 6.48 6.16 11.70
N PRO A 9 6.28 5.28 10.71
CA PRO A 9 5.92 5.71 9.37
C PRO A 9 4.61 6.49 9.36
N ASN A 10 4.58 7.58 8.58
CA ASN A 10 3.41 8.43 8.38
C ASN A 10 2.23 7.64 7.76
N LYS A 11 1.02 8.20 7.77
CA LYS A 11 -0.16 7.66 7.11
C LYS A 11 0.08 7.43 5.62
N TRP A 12 0.59 8.45 4.93
CA TRP A 12 0.89 8.39 3.50
C TRP A 12 2.39 8.13 3.29
N VAL A 13 2.71 7.00 2.69
CA VAL A 13 4.08 6.50 2.49
C VAL A 13 4.39 6.26 1.02
N SER A 14 5.69 6.25 0.68
CA SER A 14 6.14 5.86 -0.66
C SER A 14 6.00 4.35 -0.88
N GLU A 15 6.03 3.92 -2.15
CA GLU A 15 6.02 2.50 -2.53
C GLU A 15 7.09 1.70 -1.77
N LYS A 16 8.32 2.21 -1.72
CA LYS A 16 9.45 1.55 -1.05
C LYS A 16 9.20 1.34 0.45
N VAL A 17 8.63 2.34 1.13
CA VAL A 17 8.33 2.25 2.56
C VAL A 17 7.15 1.31 2.80
N LEU A 18 6.11 1.37 1.96
CA LEU A 18 4.99 0.42 2.04
C LEU A 18 5.47 -1.02 1.90
N MET A 19 6.32 -1.30 0.91
CA MET A 19 6.92 -2.62 0.71
C MET A 19 7.73 -3.06 1.93
N ALA A 20 8.51 -2.17 2.53
CA ALA A 20 9.30 -2.49 3.73
C ALA A 20 8.44 -2.80 4.97
N ILE A 21 7.29 -2.13 5.11
CA ILE A 21 6.38 -2.32 6.26
C ILE A 21 5.50 -3.56 6.08
N THR A 22 4.93 -3.74 4.90
CA THR A 22 3.90 -4.77 4.63
C THR A 22 4.47 -6.06 4.05
N GLY A 23 5.67 -6.02 3.47
CA GLY A 23 6.26 -7.13 2.73
C GLY A 23 5.65 -7.34 1.34
N LEU A 24 4.73 -6.49 0.89
CA LEU A 24 4.12 -6.60 -0.45
C LEU A 24 5.17 -6.35 -1.55
N THR A 25 5.04 -7.07 -2.66
CA THR A 25 5.89 -6.85 -3.83
C THR A 25 5.36 -5.70 -4.68
N LYS A 26 6.25 -5.04 -5.43
CA LYS A 26 5.87 -3.99 -6.39
C LYS A 26 4.78 -4.45 -7.36
N ASN A 27 4.88 -5.68 -7.86
CA ASN A 27 3.89 -6.25 -8.77
C ASN A 27 2.52 -6.43 -8.09
N ALA A 28 2.50 -6.89 -6.83
CA ALA A 28 1.26 -7.02 -6.07
C ALA A 28 0.60 -5.67 -5.83
N ILE A 29 1.38 -4.64 -5.47
CA ILE A 29 0.90 -3.27 -5.28
C ILE A 29 0.30 -2.72 -6.58
N ARG A 30 0.98 -2.90 -7.72
CA ARG A 30 0.46 -2.47 -9.04
C ARG A 30 -0.87 -3.15 -9.35
N LEU A 31 -0.94 -4.48 -9.22
CA LEU A 31 -2.17 -5.24 -9.47
C LEU A 31 -3.29 -4.83 -8.52
N ALA A 32 -2.98 -4.57 -7.24
CA ALA A 32 -3.95 -4.12 -6.27
C ALA A 32 -4.56 -2.75 -6.66
N ARG A 33 -3.75 -1.81 -7.16
CA ARG A 33 -4.26 -0.53 -7.71
C ARG A 33 -5.19 -0.71 -8.90
N GLU A 34 -4.90 -1.67 -9.77
CA GLU A 34 -5.69 -1.90 -10.99
C GLU A 34 -7.01 -2.63 -10.72
N THR A 35 -7.10 -3.35 -9.60
CA THR A 35 -8.22 -4.29 -9.36
C THR A 35 -9.03 -4.00 -8.09
N SER A 36 -8.37 -3.58 -7.02
CA SER A 36 -8.90 -3.70 -5.66
C SER A 36 -8.85 -2.41 -4.84
N TRP A 37 -7.92 -1.52 -5.14
CA TRP A 37 -7.67 -0.29 -4.40
C TRP A 37 -8.27 0.91 -5.14
N MET A 38 -8.70 1.90 -4.36
CA MET A 38 -9.31 3.11 -4.87
C MET A 38 -8.43 4.32 -4.61
N GLU A 39 -8.31 5.19 -5.62
CA GLU A 39 -7.64 6.48 -5.45
C GLU A 39 -8.38 7.33 -4.40
N GLY A 40 -7.63 8.00 -3.53
CA GLY A 40 -8.13 8.75 -2.37
C GLY A 40 -8.27 7.92 -1.10
N LYS A 41 -8.29 6.58 -1.20
CA LYS A 41 -8.41 5.67 -0.05
C LYS A 41 -7.11 4.93 0.24
N GLU A 42 -6.75 3.96 -0.58
CA GLU A 42 -5.52 3.17 -0.41
C GLU A 42 -4.30 3.81 -1.08
N TYR A 43 -4.50 4.58 -2.16
CA TYR A 43 -3.42 5.32 -2.81
C TYR A 43 -3.90 6.69 -3.28
N ARG A 44 -2.96 7.60 -3.59
CA ARG A 44 -3.26 8.89 -4.21
C ARG A 44 -2.09 9.39 -5.02
N HIS A 45 -2.37 10.08 -6.11
CA HIS A 45 -1.35 10.87 -6.79
C HIS A 45 -1.03 12.14 -6.00
N TYR A 46 0.21 12.61 -6.10
CA TYR A 46 0.61 13.91 -5.57
C TYR A 46 1.44 14.69 -6.59
N SER A 47 1.32 16.01 -6.54
CA SER A 47 2.09 16.95 -7.33
C SER A 47 2.35 18.20 -6.49
N CYS A 48 3.44 18.92 -6.80
CA CYS A 48 3.83 20.14 -6.08
C CYS A 48 2.83 21.29 -6.29
N ASP A 49 2.13 21.31 -7.42
CA ASP A 49 1.10 22.30 -7.77
C ASP A 49 -0.31 21.90 -7.31
N CYS A 50 -0.43 20.81 -6.52
CA CYS A 50 -1.69 20.22 -6.09
C CYS A 50 -2.64 19.78 -7.22
N GLN A 51 -2.14 19.65 -8.45
CA GLN A 51 -2.90 19.18 -9.62
C GLN A 51 -2.27 17.89 -10.17
N PRO A 52 -2.39 16.76 -9.44
CA PRO A 52 -1.81 15.51 -9.88
C PRO A 52 -2.45 15.02 -11.18
N LYS A 53 -1.60 14.49 -12.05
CA LYS A 53 -1.95 13.78 -13.29
C LYS A 53 -1.72 12.28 -13.12
N ASP A 54 -2.23 11.47 -14.04
CA ASP A 54 -2.10 10.00 -13.99
C ASP A 54 -0.65 9.49 -14.03
N ASN A 55 0.29 10.29 -14.52
CA ASN A 55 1.72 9.98 -14.52
C ASN A 55 2.46 10.53 -13.29
N SER A 56 1.75 11.18 -12.37
CA SER A 56 2.36 11.78 -11.18
C SER A 56 2.80 10.71 -10.19
N PRO A 57 3.76 11.01 -9.32
CA PRO A 57 4.13 10.12 -8.23
C PRO A 57 2.95 9.77 -7.33
N ILE A 58 2.98 8.56 -6.75
CA ILE A 58 1.89 8.00 -5.94
C ILE A 58 2.36 7.77 -4.50
N LEU A 59 1.49 8.09 -3.55
CA LEU A 59 1.61 7.74 -2.14
C LEU A 59 0.53 6.72 -1.76
N TYR A 60 0.82 5.94 -0.71
CA TYR A 60 -0.05 4.88 -0.22
C TYR A 60 -0.44 5.11 1.21
N ASN A 61 -1.71 4.86 1.52
CA ASN A 61 -2.22 4.94 2.87
C ASN A 61 -1.99 3.61 3.59
N ARG A 62 -0.96 3.54 4.43
CA ARG A 62 -0.56 2.29 5.08
C ARG A 62 -1.71 1.66 5.87
N HIS A 63 -2.54 2.45 6.55
CA HIS A 63 -3.61 1.92 7.39
C HIS A 63 -4.74 1.26 6.59
N GLU A 64 -5.09 1.81 5.43
CA GLU A 64 -6.11 1.20 4.57
C GLU A 64 -5.56 -0.02 3.84
N VAL A 65 -4.27 -0.01 3.48
CA VAL A 65 -3.58 -1.19 2.95
C VAL A 65 -3.51 -2.30 4.01
N ASP A 66 -3.19 -1.98 5.26
CA ASP A 66 -3.14 -2.95 6.36
C ASP A 66 -4.52 -3.59 6.57
N LYS A 67 -5.61 -2.79 6.64
CA LYS A 67 -6.99 -3.30 6.67
C LYS A 67 -7.33 -4.18 5.47
N TRP A 68 -6.81 -3.82 4.28
CA TRP A 68 -6.99 -4.59 3.06
C TRP A 68 -6.25 -5.94 3.10
N VAL A 69 -5.12 -6.02 3.79
CA VAL A 69 -4.41 -7.28 4.04
C VAL A 69 -5.16 -8.12 5.07
N GLU A 70 -5.63 -7.52 6.16
CA GLU A 70 -6.34 -8.21 7.24
C GLU A 70 -7.66 -8.85 6.79
N ARG A 71 -8.34 -8.26 5.79
CA ARG A 71 -9.60 -8.81 5.23
C ARG A 71 -9.39 -9.95 4.23
N GLN A 72 -8.14 -10.29 3.88
CA GLN A 72 -7.88 -11.36 2.90
C GLN A 72 -8.39 -12.70 3.42
N GLN A 73 -9.11 -13.41 2.56
CA GLN A 73 -9.58 -14.75 2.89
C GLN A 73 -8.43 -15.76 2.82
N PRO A 74 -8.51 -16.87 3.57
CA PRO A 74 -7.54 -17.96 3.46
C PRO A 74 -7.38 -18.45 2.02
N ALA A 75 -6.18 -18.90 1.69
CA ALA A 75 -5.87 -19.41 0.36
C ALA A 75 -6.78 -20.60 0.02
N ILE A 76 -7.51 -20.50 -1.09
CA ILE A 76 -8.34 -21.60 -1.59
C ILE A 76 -7.39 -22.64 -2.21
N PRO A 77 -7.39 -23.89 -1.70
CA PRO A 77 -6.51 -24.93 -2.23
C PRO A 77 -6.80 -25.18 -3.72
N ARG A 78 -5.74 -25.28 -4.52
CA ARG A 78 -5.88 -25.75 -5.90
C ARG A 78 -6.42 -27.18 -5.89
N LYS A 79 -7.49 -27.44 -6.66
CA LYS A 79 -7.91 -28.82 -6.95
C LYS A 79 -6.74 -29.51 -7.63
N LYS A 80 -6.19 -30.54 -6.98
CA LYS A 80 -5.22 -31.43 -7.63
C LYS A 80 -6.02 -32.22 -8.66
N SER A 81 -5.71 -32.02 -9.95
CA SER A 81 -6.20 -32.91 -10.99
C SER A 81 -5.68 -34.32 -10.66
N ALA A 82 -6.59 -35.29 -10.58
CA ALA A 82 -6.28 -36.69 -10.37
C ALA A 82 -5.61 -37.29 -11.60
#